data_AF-A0A937XTQ3-F1
#
_entry.id   AF-A0A937XTQ3-F1
#
_cell.length_a   1.000
_cell.length_b   1.000
_cell.length_c   1.000
_cell.angle_alpha   90.00
_cell.angle_beta   90.00
_cell.angle_gamma   90.00
#
_symmetry.space_group_name_H-M   'P 1'
#
loop_
_entity.id
_entity.type
_entity.pdbx_description
1 polymer ?
#
loop_
_entity_poly.entity_id
_entity_poly.type
_entity_poly.pdbx_seq_one_letter_code
_entity_poly.pdbx_strand_id
1 'polypeptide(L)' 'MSLNISMLLDGQLSPEEARTTLGEVAVEALPRDRYSVYVLIGDALRGNSTPDDGFSVRIIERLRRDGAAIEKSFDPLKEF' A
#
# COMPACT_ATOMS: atom_id res chain seq x y z
N MET A 1 -3.13 14.79 -6.91
CA MET A 1 -3.28 13.37 -6.52
C MET A 1 -1.95 12.60 -6.55
N SER A 2 -1.19 12.56 -7.65
CA SER A 2 0.16 11.93 -7.63
C SER A 2 1.13 12.61 -6.65
N LEU A 3 1.03 13.94 -6.52
CA LEU A 3 1.82 14.71 -5.56
C LEU A 3 1.54 14.30 -4.11
N ASN A 4 0.27 14.21 -3.70
CA ASN A 4 -0.09 13.79 -2.34
C ASN A 4 0.42 12.38 -2.00
N ILE A 5 0.42 11.45 -2.97
CA ILE A 5 0.99 10.11 -2.75
C ILE A 5 2.51 10.17 -2.54
N SER A 6 3.22 11.00 -3.32
CA SER A 6 4.66 11.23 -3.10
C SER A 6 4.90 11.84 -1.72
N MET A 7 4.19 12.91 -1.38
CA MET A 7 4.30 13.59 -0.10
C MET A 7 3.92 12.68 1.08
N LEU A 8 2.95 11.77 0.89
CA LEU A 8 2.58 10.76 1.88
C LEU A 8 3.75 9.80 2.14
N LEU A 9 4.40 9.29 1.10
CA LEU A 9 5.57 8.41 1.22
C LEU A 9 6.77 9.10 1.86
N ASP A 10 6.93 10.41 1.63
CA ASP A 10 7.99 11.22 2.21
C ASP A 10 7.63 11.78 3.61
N GLY A 11 6.43 11.50 4.14
CA GLY A 11 5.98 11.97 5.45
C GLY A 11 5.75 13.49 5.53
N GLN A 12 5.46 14.15 4.41
CA GLN A 12 5.35 15.60 4.28
C GLN A 12 3.92 16.14 4.42
N LEU A 13 2.92 15.26 4.53
CA LEU A 13 1.53 15.65 4.72
C LEU A 13 1.21 15.95 6.18
N SER A 14 0.28 16.88 6.42
CA SER A 14 -0.35 17.00 7.74
C SER A 14 -1.13 15.73 8.10
N PRO A 15 -1.45 15.49 9.39
CA PRO A 15 -2.20 14.31 9.80
C PRO A 15 -3.55 14.14 9.10
N GLU A 16 -4.25 15.26 8.83
CA GLU A 16 -5.56 15.26 8.16
C GLU A 16 -5.43 14.92 6.68
N GLU A 17 -4.46 15.51 5.98
CA GLU A 17 -4.16 15.20 4.57
C GLU A 17 -3.68 13.76 4.39
N ALA A 18 -2.85 13.26 5.31
CA ALA A 18 -2.39 11.89 5.32
C ALA A 18 -3.56 10.92 5.48
N ARG A 19 -4.49 11.19 6.41
CA ARG A 19 -5.70 10.37 6.61
C ARG A 19 -6.56 10.32 5.36
N THR A 20 -6.82 11.47 4.72
CA THR A 20 -7.60 11.53 3.48
C THR A 20 -6.92 10.76 2.35
N THR A 21 -5.63 10.99 2.14
CA THR A 21 -4.86 10.32 1.08
C THR A 21 -4.78 8.81 1.30
N LEU A 22 -4.63 8.35 2.54
CA LEU A 22 -4.69 6.93 2.88
C LEU A 22 -6.07 6.32 2.62
N GLY A 23 -7.14 7.05 2.93
CA GLY A 23 -8.51 6.63 2.60
C GLY A 23 -8.69 6.39 1.10
N GLU A 24 -8.18 7.29 0.27
CA GLU A 24 -8.21 7.17 -1.19
C GLU A 24 -7.38 5.97 -1.68
N VAL A 25 -6.14 5.80 -1.21
CA VAL A 25 -5.28 4.64 -1.55
C VAL A 25 -5.95 3.32 -1.18
N ALA A 26 -6.70 3.31 -0.08
CA ALA A 26 -7.36 2.11 0.40
C ALA A 26 -8.50 1.66 -0.52
N VAL A 27 -9.28 2.56 -1.10
CA VAL A 27 -10.50 2.22 -1.85
C VAL A 27 -10.37 2.35 -3.37
N GLU A 28 -9.53 3.25 -3.87
CA GLU A 28 -9.41 3.55 -5.29
C GLU A 28 -8.21 2.83 -5.93
N ALA A 29 -8.43 2.21 -7.09
CA ALA A 29 -7.39 1.44 -7.80
C ALA A 29 -6.21 2.32 -8.26
N LEU A 30 -6.49 3.46 -8.90
CA LEU A 30 -5.45 4.30 -9.49
C LEU A 30 -4.48 4.91 -8.45
N PRO A 31 -4.94 5.47 -7.30
CA PRO A 31 -4.05 5.89 -6.22
C PRO A 31 -3.22 4.73 -5.64
N ARG A 32 -3.82 3.55 -5.49
CA ARG A 32 -3.13 2.36 -4.99
C ARG A 32 -2.00 1.89 -5.90
N ASP A 33 -2.23 1.88 -7.22
CA ASP A 33 -1.22 1.53 -8.21
C ASP A 33 -0.05 2.51 -8.17
N ARG A 34 -0.35 3.81 -8.09
CA ARG A 34 0.67 4.87 -7.97
C ARG A 34 1.50 4.75 -6.70
N TYR A 35 0.84 4.49 -5.56
CA TYR A 35 1.52 4.24 -4.30
C TYR A 35 2.51 3.09 -4.44
N SER A 36 2.07 1.96 -5.02
CA SER A 36 2.89 0.77 -5.23
C SER A 36 4.11 1.05 -6.11
N VAL A 37 3.92 1.74 -7.24
CA VAL A 37 5.03 2.12 -8.15
C VAL A 37 6.05 3.01 -7.45
N TYR A 38 5.61 4.00 -6.67
CA TYR A 38 6.53 4.90 -5.98
C TYR A 38 7.33 4.19 -4.87
N VAL A 39 6.71 3.23 -4.17
CA VAL A 39 7.43 2.36 -3.23
C VAL A 39 8.51 1.56 -3.95
N LEU A 40 8.18 0.92 -5.08
CA LEU A 40 9.16 0.14 -5.87
C LEU A 40 10.34 1.00 -6.37
N ILE A 41 10.05 2.22 -6.84
CA ILE A 41 11.10 3.17 -7.23
C ILE A 41 11.97 3.53 -6.02
N GLY A 42 11.34 3.85 -4.88
CA GLY A 42 12.03 4.19 -3.64
C GLY A 42 12.94 3.07 -3.14
N ASP A 43 12.47 1.82 -3.21
CA ASP A 43 13.26 0.64 -2.84
C ASP A 43 14.45 0.44 -3.77
N ALA A 44 14.25 0.56 -5.09
CA ALA A 44 15.35 0.50 -6.05
C ALA A 44 16.42 1.58 -5.78
N LEU A 45 16.00 2.81 -5.48
CA LEU A 45 16.91 3.92 -5.15
C LEU A 45 17.67 3.70 -3.83
N ARG A 46 17.10 2.95 -2.88
CA ARG A 46 17.76 2.58 -1.60
C ARG A 46 18.65 1.34 -1.73
N GLY A 47 18.74 0.74 -2.92
CA GLY A 47 19.47 -0.51 -3.14
C GLY A 47 18.73 -1.77 -2.68
N ASN A 48 17.45 -1.64 -2.32
CA ASN A 48 16.57 -2.78 -2.05
C ASN A 48 16.09 -3.34 -3.39
N SER A 49 16.77 -4.38 -3.86
CA SER A 49 16.50 -5.01 -5.16
C SER A 49 15.43 -6.11 -5.09
N THR A 50 14.76 -6.28 -3.94
CA THR A 50 13.75 -7.32 -3.76
C THR A 50 12.60 -7.06 -4.74
N PRO A 51 12.42 -7.90 -5.78
CA PRO A 51 11.24 -7.84 -6.61
C PRO A 51 10.04 -8.16 -5.72
N ASP A 52 8.88 -7.56 -5.96
CA ASP A 52 7.65 -8.03 -5.32
C ASP A 52 7.37 -9.47 -5.77
N ASP A 53 7.83 -10.43 -4.98
CA ASP A 53 7.74 -11.87 -5.21
C ASP A 53 6.47 -12.47 -4.58
N GLY A 54 5.50 -11.62 -4.25
CA GLY A 54 4.34 -11.99 -3.44
C GLY A 54 4.63 -12.07 -1.94
N PHE A 55 5.70 -11.45 -1.45
CA PHE A 55 5.99 -11.37 0.00
C PHE A 55 4.80 -10.82 0.79
N SER A 56 4.18 -9.75 0.30
CA SER A 56 2.99 -9.15 0.91
C SER A 56 1.81 -10.13 0.95
N VAL A 57 1.60 -10.92 -0.10
CA VAL A 57 0.58 -11.98 -0.13
C VAL A 57 0.83 -13.00 0.98
N ARG A 58 2.07 -13.47 1.13
CA ARG A 58 2.43 -14.45 2.18
C ARG A 58 2.22 -13.90 3.60
N ILE A 59 2.48 -12.61 3.82
CA ILE A 59 2.18 -11.95 5.11
C ILE A 59 0.67 -11.94 5.36
N ILE A 60 -0.13 -11.53 4.37
CA ILE A 60 -1.59 -11.41 4.52
C ILE A 60 -2.23 -12.79 4.72
N GLU A 61 -1.77 -13.81 3.99
CA GLU A 61 -2.16 -15.20 4.21
C GLU A 61 -1.82 -15.68 5.62
N ARG A 62 -0.66 -15.29 6.16
CA ARG A 62 -0.28 -15.64 7.54
C ARG A 62 -1.17 -14.94 8.56
N LEU A 63 -1.42 -13.64 8.41
CA LEU A 63 -2.32 -12.88 9.28
C LEU A 63 -3.74 -13.47 9.29
N ARG A 64 -4.26 -13.85 8.12
CA ARG A 64 -5.55 -14.53 8.00
C ARG A 64 -5.56 -15.88 8.74
N ARG A 65 -4.51 -16.70 8.57
CA ARG A 65 -4.37 -17.98 9.31
C ARG A 65 -4.32 -17.79 10.82
N ASP A 66 -3.70 -16.72 11.30
CA ASP A 66 -3.58 -16.39 12.72
C ASP A 66 -4.84 -15.69 13.29
N GLY A 67 -5.91 -15.54 12.48
CA GLY A 67 -7.21 -15.03 12.92
C GLY A 67 -7.34 -13.51 12.92
N ALA A 68 -6.45 -12.78 12.24
CA ALA A 68 -6.60 -11.34 12.07
C ALA A 68 -7.86 -11.04 11.24
N ALA A 69 -8.72 -10.16 11.76
CA ALA A 69 -9.87 -9.66 11.02
C ALA A 69 -9.40 -8.69 9.93
N ILE A 70 -9.55 -9.09 8.68
CA ILE A 70 -9.34 -8.23 7.52
C ILE A 70 -10.72 -7.79 7.04
N GLU A 71 -10.91 -6.48 6.94
CA GLU A 71 -12.19 -5.96 6.47
C GLU A 71 -12.40 -6.31 5.00
N LYS A 72 -13.57 -6.86 4.67
CA LYS A 72 -13.82 -7.55 3.39
C LYS A 72 -13.62 -6.69 2.15
N SER A 73 -13.85 -5.38 2.25
CA SER A 73 -13.64 -4.42 1.15
C SER A 73 -12.16 -4.14 0.88
N PHE A 74 -11.29 -4.49 1.83
CA PHE A 74 -9.85 -4.27 1.79
C PHE A 74 -9.06 -5.58 1.74
N ASP A 75 -9.73 -6.73 1.58
CA ASP A 75 -9.08 -8.03 1.51
C ASP A 75 -8.47 -8.25 0.12
N PRO A 76 -7.13 -8.18 -0.03
CA PRO A 76 -6.49 -8.31 -1.33
C PRO A 76 -6.41 -9.77 -1.81
N LEU A 77 -6.83 -10.73 -0.97
CA LEU A 77 -6.89 -12.15 -1.29
C LEU A 77 -8.35 -12.62 -1.47
N LYS A 78 -9.29 -11.69 -1.68
CA LYS A 78 -10.67 -12.03 -1.99
C LYS A 78 -10.76 -12.43 -3.47
N GLU A 79 -11.21 -13.65 -3.74
CA GLU A 79 -11.54 -14.10 -5.10
C GLU A 79 -12.69 -13.25 -5.66
N PHE A 80 -12.59 -12.86 -6.94
CA PHE A 80 -13.57 -12.03 -7.64
C PHE A 80 -14.85 -12.80 -7.97
#